data_AF-A0A4P6P9G3-F1
#
_entry.id   AF-A0A4P6P9G3-F1
#
_cell.length_a   1.000
_cell.length_b   1.000
_cell.length_c   1.000
_cell.angle_alpha   90.00
_cell.angle_beta   90.00
_cell.angle_gamma   90.00
#
_symmetry.space_group_name_H-M   'P 1'
#
loop_
_entity.id
_entity.type
_entity.pdbx_description
1 polymer ?
#
loop_
_entity_poly.entity_id
_entity_poly.type
_entity_poly.pdbx_seq_one_letter_code
_entity_poly.pdbx_strand_id
1 'polypeptide(L)'
;MRRKISVGIGTTCFVAGIGIGYLLANTKTEKQIQPENTPQLTQSTESPSIKNAPEEAYLRNRIRNLDKCVEELIDQVDPEVIVNELQHSAAGRKHHALLSLALQYWSDSDPETALEYAQNIEDDEIRLDLLAITLGTLAETDLQKALGYLEQVENNYEREYLLASIYSGIAEIAPETAMESAEQLPLGHGRDLALTKIAEVWAEKDIHAVFDWLETQPVNRQLQSLYGDLMVTYMKQNPNEAEFLISDMAPGNLKTTMACQYAELLAQTDIQSAVAWAEQLADPSAKKEALATAVDAWLETDPEGAFNYAIQCDEASGRKLLSQIAIHMATENPVAAAQTLERFPETTQPENAKEIARIWASHDPEGVESWISTLKNTVSYPQAVRGAVYPLVNRNPESAFNLAASINDSSRYDLMRYTAKVWYESDPEAAYYAVSNDGLLSLREKQQLLAQIEAESTPVDMPLPAVK
;
A
#
# COMPACT_ATOMS: atom_id res chain seq x y z
N MET A 1 -13.74 23.01 15.68
CA MET A 1 -12.79 22.56 14.62
C MET A 1 -12.01 21.36 15.12
N ARG A 2 -12.35 20.16 14.65
CA ARG A 2 -11.46 18.99 14.48
C ARG A 2 -12.25 17.94 13.70
N ARG A 3 -11.80 17.68 12.47
CA ARG A 3 -12.35 16.69 11.53
C ARG A 3 -12.04 15.28 12.04
N LYS A 4 -13.02 14.38 12.00
CA LYS A 4 -12.80 12.93 12.05
C LYS A 4 -12.90 12.40 10.62
N ILE A 5 -11.90 11.63 10.21
CA ILE A 5 -11.80 10.93 8.94
C ILE A 5 -12.44 9.55 9.16
N SER A 6 -13.46 9.21 8.36
CA SER A 6 -14.04 7.87 8.27
C SER A 6 -13.38 7.14 7.11
N VAL A 7 -12.77 5.99 7.38
CA VAL A 7 -12.31 5.03 6.37
C VAL A 7 -13.30 3.88 6.37
N GLY A 8 -14.08 3.75 5.29
CA GLY A 8 -14.96 2.62 5.04
C GLY A 8 -14.17 1.48 4.41
N ILE A 9 -14.30 0.29 4.95
CA ILE A 9 -13.75 -0.96 4.40
C ILE A 9 -14.96 -1.71 3.87
N GLY A 10 -15.09 -1.77 2.54
CA GLY A 10 -16.08 -2.60 1.86
C GLY A 10 -15.60 -4.05 1.82
N THR A 11 -16.39 -4.93 2.39
CA THR A 11 -16.21 -6.37 2.48
C THR A 11 -16.72 -7.06 1.21
N THR A 12 -15.86 -7.81 0.52
CA THR A 12 -16.25 -8.88 -0.40
C THR A 12 -16.39 -10.17 0.40
N CYS A 13 -17.63 -10.65 0.51
CA CYS A 13 -17.92 -11.97 1.03
C CYS A 13 -17.64 -13.01 -0.06
N PHE A 14 -16.76 -13.94 0.29
CA PHE A 14 -16.83 -15.39 0.03
C PHE A 14 -15.74 -16.03 -0.84
N VAL A 15 -14.52 -16.07 -0.28
CA VAL A 15 -13.78 -17.33 -0.24
C VAL A 15 -13.69 -17.76 1.22
N ALA A 16 -14.72 -18.50 1.67
CA ALA A 16 -14.59 -19.45 2.76
C ALA A 16 -13.46 -20.41 2.37
N GLY A 17 -12.30 -20.24 3.01
CA GLY A 17 -11.07 -20.89 2.55
C GLY A 17 -9.77 -20.41 3.19
N ILE A 18 -9.68 -19.17 3.70
CA ILE A 18 -8.40 -18.65 4.20
C ILE A 18 -8.52 -17.88 5.54
N GLY A 19 -9.68 -17.30 5.85
CA GLY A 19 -9.84 -16.39 7.01
C GLY A 19 -9.93 -17.02 8.41
N ILE A 20 -10.30 -18.30 8.53
CA ILE A 20 -10.56 -18.91 9.85
C ILE A 20 -9.27 -19.32 10.57
N GLY A 21 -8.19 -19.59 9.84
CA GLY A 21 -6.90 -20.04 10.41
C GLY A 21 -6.16 -18.96 11.21
N TYR A 22 -6.21 -17.70 10.77
CA TYR A 22 -5.42 -16.62 11.38
C TYR A 22 -6.04 -16.06 12.67
N LEU A 23 -7.38 -16.12 12.80
CA LEU A 23 -8.12 -15.54 13.93
C LEU A 23 -8.31 -16.49 15.12
N LEU A 24 -7.84 -17.74 15.02
CA LEU A 24 -7.86 -18.72 16.12
C LEU A 24 -6.57 -18.75 16.95
N ALA A 25 -5.48 -18.10 16.50
CA ALA A 25 -4.20 -18.11 17.22
C ALA A 25 -4.09 -17.06 18.34
N ASN A 26 -4.98 -16.06 18.38
CA ASN A 26 -4.76 -14.87 19.21
C ASN A 26 -5.97 -14.47 20.07
N THR A 27 -6.33 -15.33 21.02
CA THR A 27 -7.18 -14.93 22.17
C THR A 27 -6.75 -15.69 23.43
N LYS A 28 -5.73 -15.21 24.14
CA LYS A 28 -5.57 -15.49 25.57
C LYS A 28 -6.44 -14.49 26.33
N THR A 29 -7.58 -14.94 26.83
CA THR A 29 -8.40 -14.16 27.75
C THR A 29 -7.98 -14.48 29.18
N GLU A 30 -7.38 -13.50 29.85
CA GLU A 30 -7.14 -13.52 31.30
C GLU A 30 -8.46 -13.63 32.05
N LYS A 31 -8.60 -14.66 32.89
CA LYS A 31 -9.52 -14.64 34.03
C LYS A 31 -8.80 -15.15 35.27
N GLN A 32 -8.72 -14.28 36.26
CA GLN A 32 -8.22 -14.53 37.61
C GLN A 32 -9.08 -15.60 38.31
N ILE A 33 -8.45 -16.70 38.73
CA ILE A 33 -8.93 -17.56 39.82
C ILE A 33 -7.70 -17.94 40.67
N GLN A 34 -7.78 -17.68 41.99
CA GLN A 34 -6.76 -18.00 43.00
C GLN A 34 -6.78 -19.49 43.40
N PRO A 35 -5.72 -20.01 44.07
CA PRO A 35 -5.12 -21.29 43.73
C PRO A 35 -5.48 -22.43 44.68
N GLU A 36 -5.67 -23.64 44.16
CA GLU A 36 -5.41 -24.87 44.94
C GLU A 36 -4.74 -25.95 44.06
N ASN A 37 -3.58 -26.38 44.55
CA ASN A 37 -2.90 -27.67 44.34
C ASN A 37 -2.35 -28.03 42.95
N THR A 38 -1.10 -27.63 42.74
CA THR A 38 -0.14 -28.09 41.74
C THR A 38 0.21 -29.58 41.89
N PRO A 39 0.37 -30.30 40.77
CA PRO A 39 1.55 -31.17 40.58
C PRO A 39 2.48 -30.58 39.52
N GLN A 40 3.76 -30.49 39.85
CA GLN A 40 4.84 -29.90 39.07
C GLN A 40 4.95 -30.53 37.66
N LEU A 41 4.85 -29.70 36.62
CA LEU A 41 5.44 -29.96 35.32
C LEU A 41 6.65 -29.03 35.13
N THR A 42 7.77 -29.67 34.82
CA THR A 42 9.09 -29.08 34.58
C THR A 42 9.04 -27.99 33.51
N GLN A 43 9.72 -26.90 33.81
CA GLN A 43 9.92 -25.75 32.92
C GLN A 43 10.53 -26.17 31.58
N SER A 44 9.81 -25.92 30.49
CA SER A 44 10.39 -25.69 29.17
C SER A 44 10.08 -24.24 28.79
N THR A 45 11.06 -23.39 29.03
CA THR A 45 11.12 -21.99 28.59
C THR A 45 11.52 -21.93 27.13
N GLU A 46 10.59 -22.10 26.19
CA GLU A 46 10.76 -21.65 24.81
C GLU A 46 9.44 -21.10 24.29
N SER A 47 9.36 -19.78 24.15
CA SER A 47 8.36 -19.14 23.31
C SER A 47 8.60 -19.60 21.87
N PRO A 48 7.60 -20.14 21.15
CA PRO A 48 7.82 -20.59 19.79
C PRO A 48 8.14 -19.37 18.90
N SER A 49 9.30 -19.46 18.26
CA SER A 49 9.83 -18.56 17.24
C SER A 49 8.86 -18.40 16.07
N ILE A 50 8.85 -17.22 15.45
CA ILE A 50 8.02 -16.82 14.28
C ILE A 50 8.30 -17.68 13.02
N LYS A 51 9.26 -18.63 13.08
CA LYS A 51 9.65 -19.51 11.97
C LYS A 51 8.67 -20.64 11.59
N ASN A 52 7.54 -20.80 12.31
CA ASN A 52 6.54 -21.84 12.03
C ASN A 52 5.19 -21.24 11.65
N ALA A 53 5.15 -20.28 10.73
CA ALA A 53 3.91 -19.98 10.02
C ALA A 53 3.50 -21.27 9.27
N PRO A 54 2.26 -21.77 9.44
CA PRO A 54 1.83 -22.96 8.72
C PRO A 54 1.93 -22.71 7.20
N GLU A 55 2.56 -23.65 6.48
CA GLU A 55 2.61 -23.62 5.01
C GLU A 55 1.20 -23.35 4.46
N GLU A 56 1.09 -22.51 3.44
CA GLU A 56 -0.18 -22.07 2.85
C GLU A 56 -1.11 -23.26 2.50
N ALA A 57 -0.53 -24.41 2.13
CA ALA A 57 -1.24 -25.66 1.90
C ALA A 57 -1.90 -26.25 3.17
N TYR A 58 -1.27 -26.13 4.33
CA TYR A 58 -1.85 -26.52 5.62
C TYR A 58 -3.04 -25.63 5.98
N LEU A 59 -2.91 -24.31 5.79
CA LEU A 59 -4.01 -23.38 5.99
C LEU A 59 -5.16 -23.73 5.04
N ARG A 60 -4.92 -23.81 3.72
CA ARG A 60 -5.94 -24.20 2.73
C ARG A 60 -6.67 -25.50 3.10
N ASN A 61 -5.93 -26.55 3.47
CA ASN A 61 -6.55 -27.81 3.87
C ASN A 61 -7.38 -27.69 5.16
N ARG A 62 -6.91 -26.89 6.11
CA ARG A 62 -7.61 -26.68 7.36
C ARG A 62 -8.89 -25.87 7.18
N ILE A 63 -8.90 -24.86 6.32
CA ILE A 63 -10.16 -24.19 6.02
C ILE A 63 -11.10 -25.08 5.20
N ARG A 64 -10.64 -25.83 4.19
CA ARG A 64 -11.50 -26.80 3.49
C ARG A 64 -12.17 -27.80 4.43
N ASN A 65 -11.45 -28.26 5.46
CA ASN A 65 -12.01 -29.13 6.49
C ASN A 65 -13.00 -28.41 7.41
N LEU A 66 -12.82 -27.11 7.66
CA LEU A 66 -13.77 -26.29 8.41
C LEU A 66 -15.05 -26.08 7.61
N ASP A 67 -14.95 -25.75 6.32
CA ASP A 67 -16.11 -25.58 5.44
C ASP A 67 -16.95 -26.86 5.42
N LYS A 68 -16.31 -28.01 5.20
CA LYS A 68 -16.97 -29.32 5.25
C LYS A 68 -17.59 -29.63 6.62
N CYS A 69 -16.93 -29.26 7.71
CA CYS A 69 -17.46 -29.48 9.06
C CYS A 69 -18.68 -28.58 9.34
N VAL A 70 -18.69 -27.36 8.79
CA VAL A 70 -19.82 -26.43 8.86
C VAL A 70 -20.99 -26.97 8.02
N GLU A 71 -20.74 -27.42 6.78
CA GLU A 71 -21.74 -28.12 5.96
C GLU A 71 -22.35 -29.31 6.71
N GLU A 72 -21.52 -30.20 7.28
CA GLU A 72 -21.99 -31.38 8.02
C GLU A 72 -22.77 -31.04 9.31
N LEU A 73 -22.49 -29.89 9.94
CA LEU A 73 -23.21 -29.39 11.13
C LEU A 73 -24.56 -28.77 10.75
N ILE A 74 -24.59 -28.03 9.65
CA ILE A 74 -25.79 -27.39 9.11
C ILE A 74 -26.74 -28.46 8.53
N ASP A 75 -26.23 -29.53 7.92
CA ASP A 75 -27.04 -30.67 7.49
C ASP A 75 -27.72 -31.40 8.67
N GLN A 76 -27.18 -31.27 9.89
CA GLN A 76 -27.70 -31.91 11.11
C GLN A 76 -28.61 -31.00 11.94
N VAL A 77 -28.54 -29.68 11.72
CA VAL A 77 -29.25 -28.67 12.51
C VAL A 77 -29.84 -27.63 11.56
N ASP A 78 -31.17 -27.49 11.61
CA ASP A 78 -31.91 -26.50 10.83
C ASP A 78 -31.20 -25.12 10.82
N PRO A 79 -30.82 -24.59 9.65
CA PRO A 79 -30.12 -23.31 9.53
C PRO A 79 -30.82 -22.16 10.27
N GLU A 80 -32.15 -22.17 10.33
CA GLU A 80 -32.95 -21.20 11.09
C GLU A 80 -32.61 -21.23 12.58
N VAL A 81 -32.40 -22.42 13.15
CA VAL A 81 -32.05 -22.62 14.56
C VAL A 81 -30.66 -22.06 14.84
N ILE A 82 -29.71 -22.29 13.94
CA ILE A 82 -28.33 -21.79 14.05
C ILE A 82 -28.33 -20.26 14.03
N VAL A 83 -29.04 -19.66 13.08
CA VAL A 83 -29.17 -18.21 12.94
C VAL A 83 -29.81 -17.58 14.19
N ASN A 84 -30.90 -18.18 14.70
CA ASN A 84 -31.55 -17.73 15.93
C ASN A 84 -30.63 -17.83 17.16
N GLU A 85 -29.88 -18.92 17.32
CA GLU A 85 -28.95 -19.08 18.43
C GLU A 85 -27.77 -18.10 18.35
N LEU A 86 -27.26 -17.87 17.13
CA LEU A 86 -26.24 -16.87 16.88
C LEU A 86 -26.73 -15.49 17.29
N GLN A 87 -27.92 -15.05 16.89
CA GLN A 87 -28.47 -13.73 17.24
C GLN A 87 -28.51 -13.46 18.76
N HIS A 88 -28.73 -14.49 19.58
CA HIS A 88 -28.80 -14.37 21.04
C HIS A 88 -27.44 -14.55 21.73
N SER A 89 -26.37 -14.82 20.98
CA SER A 89 -25.00 -14.97 21.48
C SER A 89 -24.30 -13.61 21.66
N ALA A 90 -23.21 -13.58 22.44
CA ALA A 90 -22.45 -12.35 22.68
C ALA A 90 -21.87 -11.80 21.37
N ALA A 91 -22.30 -10.60 20.98
CA ALA A 91 -21.84 -9.90 19.78
C ALA A 91 -20.33 -9.64 19.84
N GLY A 92 -19.59 -10.26 18.92
CA GLY A 92 -18.17 -10.01 18.70
C GLY A 92 -17.87 -10.04 17.21
N ARG A 93 -16.68 -9.62 16.79
CA ARG A 93 -16.31 -9.56 15.35
C ARG A 93 -16.48 -10.87 14.57
N LYS A 94 -16.49 -12.02 15.25
CA LYS A 94 -16.69 -13.35 14.64
C LYS A 94 -18.18 -13.68 14.41
N HIS A 95 -19.08 -12.96 15.06
CA HIS A 95 -20.52 -13.21 15.02
C HIS A 95 -21.13 -12.85 13.66
N HIS A 96 -20.81 -11.67 13.11
CA HIS A 96 -21.31 -11.24 11.79
C HIS A 96 -20.94 -12.22 10.67
N ALA A 97 -19.69 -12.68 10.66
CA ALA A 97 -19.20 -13.64 9.67
C ALA A 97 -19.90 -15.01 9.78
N LEU A 98 -20.16 -15.49 11.00
CA LEU A 98 -20.89 -16.74 11.22
C LEU A 98 -22.37 -16.61 10.87
N LEU A 99 -22.98 -15.46 11.16
CA LEU A 99 -24.36 -15.17 10.80
C LEU A 99 -24.54 -15.12 9.28
N SER A 100 -23.66 -14.41 8.58
CA SER A 100 -23.63 -14.34 7.11
C SER A 100 -23.48 -15.71 6.47
N LEU A 101 -22.58 -16.54 7.01
CA LEU A 101 -22.36 -17.91 6.56
C LEU A 101 -23.61 -18.79 6.76
N ALA A 102 -24.18 -18.79 7.98
CA ALA A 102 -25.37 -19.57 8.27
C ALA A 102 -26.57 -19.12 7.43
N LEU A 103 -26.69 -17.82 7.19
CA LEU A 103 -27.75 -17.27 6.35
C LEU A 103 -27.58 -17.63 4.87
N GLN A 104 -26.34 -17.69 4.35
CA GLN A 104 -26.08 -18.19 2.99
C GLN A 104 -26.64 -19.61 2.83
N TYR A 105 -26.27 -20.53 3.71
CA TYR A 105 -26.77 -21.91 3.66
C TYR A 105 -28.29 -22.02 3.83
N TRP A 106 -28.87 -21.22 4.73
CA TRP A 106 -30.33 -21.16 4.85
C TRP A 106 -30.95 -20.70 3.54
N SER A 107 -30.41 -19.63 2.96
CA SER A 107 -30.90 -19.04 1.72
C SER A 107 -30.78 -19.98 0.52
N ASP A 108 -29.78 -20.85 0.49
CA ASP A 108 -29.60 -21.86 -0.57
C ASP A 108 -30.75 -22.89 -0.56
N SER A 109 -31.37 -23.11 0.60
CA SER A 109 -32.49 -24.04 0.78
C SER A 109 -33.86 -23.36 0.72
N ASP A 110 -33.99 -22.21 1.38
CA ASP A 110 -35.22 -21.42 1.48
C ASP A 110 -34.90 -19.91 1.50
N PRO A 111 -34.69 -19.29 0.32
CA PRO A 111 -34.31 -17.90 0.23
C PRO A 111 -35.41 -16.93 0.70
N GLU A 112 -36.67 -17.37 0.73
CA GLU A 112 -37.79 -16.51 1.11
C GLU A 112 -37.84 -16.29 2.61
N THR A 113 -37.74 -17.35 3.40
CA THR A 113 -37.73 -17.24 4.87
C THR A 113 -36.43 -16.61 5.38
N ALA A 114 -35.30 -16.90 4.73
CA ALA A 114 -34.04 -16.23 5.02
C ALA A 114 -34.11 -14.72 4.73
N LEU A 115 -34.79 -14.30 3.64
CA LEU A 115 -35.02 -12.89 3.33
C LEU A 115 -35.93 -12.21 4.38
N GLU A 116 -37.01 -12.88 4.81
CA GLU A 116 -37.87 -12.37 5.89
C GLU A 116 -37.08 -12.17 7.19
N TYR A 117 -36.17 -13.08 7.51
CA TYR A 117 -35.27 -12.92 8.65
C TYR A 117 -34.37 -11.69 8.49
N ALA A 118 -33.69 -11.57 7.35
CA ALA A 118 -32.77 -10.46 7.06
C ALA A 118 -33.47 -9.09 7.17
N GLN A 119 -34.74 -8.99 6.75
CA GLN A 119 -35.53 -7.75 6.85
C GLN A 119 -35.78 -7.27 8.28
N ASN A 120 -35.80 -8.17 9.26
CA ASN A 120 -36.16 -7.88 10.65
C ASN A 120 -34.95 -7.54 11.54
N ILE A 121 -33.74 -7.47 10.97
CA ILE A 121 -32.53 -7.10 11.71
C ILE A 121 -32.53 -5.60 12.02
N GLU A 122 -32.31 -5.27 13.31
CA GLU A 122 -32.33 -3.88 13.79
C GLU A 122 -31.06 -3.09 13.41
N ASP A 123 -29.92 -3.77 13.25
CA ASP A 123 -28.66 -3.14 12.88
C ASP A 123 -28.60 -2.95 11.36
N ASP A 124 -28.56 -1.70 10.90
CA ASP A 124 -28.64 -1.35 9.48
C ASP A 124 -27.47 -1.89 8.64
N GLU A 125 -26.26 -1.95 9.19
CA GLU A 125 -25.08 -2.44 8.45
C GLU A 125 -25.17 -3.96 8.27
N ILE A 126 -25.50 -4.68 9.35
CA ILE A 126 -25.71 -6.13 9.31
C ILE A 126 -26.91 -6.45 8.41
N ARG A 127 -28.03 -5.73 8.56
CA ARG A 127 -29.24 -5.91 7.75
C ARG A 127 -28.93 -5.82 6.26
N LEU A 128 -28.19 -4.80 5.84
CA LEU A 128 -27.87 -4.60 4.42
C LEU A 128 -27.02 -5.74 3.85
N ASP A 129 -26.04 -6.24 4.60
CA ASP A 129 -25.22 -7.39 4.20
C ASP A 129 -26.04 -8.67 4.08
N LEU A 130 -26.93 -8.94 5.04
CA LEU A 130 -27.78 -10.13 5.04
C LEU A 130 -28.85 -10.07 3.92
N LEU A 131 -29.40 -8.89 3.65
CA LEU A 131 -30.29 -8.67 2.50
C LEU A 131 -29.54 -8.91 1.19
N ALA A 132 -28.28 -8.47 1.06
CA ALA A 132 -27.48 -8.71 -0.13
C ALA A 132 -27.26 -10.20 -0.40
N ILE A 133 -26.95 -10.98 0.64
CA ILE A 133 -26.78 -12.44 0.56
C ILE A 133 -28.08 -13.10 0.08
N THR A 134 -29.17 -12.86 0.81
CA THR A 134 -30.45 -13.54 0.56
C THR A 134 -31.08 -13.17 -0.78
N LEU A 135 -30.97 -11.90 -1.19
CA LEU A 135 -31.45 -11.46 -2.50
C LEU A 135 -30.57 -11.98 -3.65
N GLY A 136 -29.25 -12.15 -3.42
CA GLY A 136 -28.35 -12.81 -4.36
C GLY A 136 -28.79 -14.25 -4.63
N THR A 137 -28.95 -15.05 -3.58
CA THR A 137 -29.40 -16.44 -3.70
C THR A 137 -30.84 -16.55 -4.23
N LEU A 138 -31.74 -15.64 -3.85
CA LEU A 138 -33.10 -15.60 -4.41
C LEU A 138 -33.05 -15.38 -5.93
N ALA A 139 -32.13 -14.53 -6.42
CA ALA A 139 -32.01 -14.21 -7.83
C ALA A 139 -31.57 -15.40 -8.69
N GLU A 140 -30.85 -16.36 -8.11
CA GLU A 140 -30.46 -17.61 -8.77
C GLU A 140 -31.67 -18.44 -9.22
N THR A 141 -32.79 -18.34 -8.50
CA THR A 141 -34.02 -19.07 -8.80
C THR A 141 -35.12 -18.18 -9.39
N ASP A 142 -35.24 -16.93 -8.92
CA ASP A 142 -36.24 -15.95 -9.35
C ASP A 142 -35.70 -14.50 -9.31
N LEU A 143 -35.00 -14.11 -10.39
CA LEU A 143 -34.51 -12.74 -10.59
C LEU A 143 -35.62 -11.68 -10.47
N GLN A 144 -36.82 -11.95 -10.99
CA GLN A 144 -37.88 -10.93 -11.00
C GLN A 144 -38.38 -10.64 -9.59
N LYS A 145 -38.51 -11.67 -8.76
CA LYS A 145 -38.88 -11.51 -7.36
C LYS A 145 -37.82 -10.75 -6.57
N ALA A 146 -36.54 -11.07 -6.79
CA ALA A 146 -35.43 -10.34 -6.17
C ALA A 146 -35.40 -8.86 -6.60
N LEU A 147 -35.56 -8.56 -7.90
CA LEU A 147 -35.64 -7.19 -8.39
C LEU A 147 -36.87 -6.44 -7.88
N GLY A 148 -38.00 -7.12 -7.72
CA GLY A 148 -39.22 -6.54 -7.17
C GLY A 148 -39.06 -6.04 -5.72
N TYR A 149 -38.15 -6.64 -4.94
CA TYR A 149 -37.82 -6.14 -3.61
C TYR A 149 -37.22 -4.73 -3.63
N LEU A 150 -36.42 -4.41 -4.67
CA LEU A 150 -35.76 -3.11 -4.80
C LEU A 150 -36.73 -1.92 -4.94
N GLU A 151 -37.98 -2.18 -5.34
CA GLU A 151 -39.04 -1.16 -5.42
C GLU A 151 -39.44 -0.63 -4.04
N GLN A 152 -39.23 -1.42 -2.99
CA GLN A 152 -39.58 -1.10 -1.60
C GLN A 152 -38.42 -0.41 -0.85
N VAL A 153 -37.20 -0.52 -1.37
CA VAL A 153 -36.01 0.10 -0.78
C VAL A 153 -36.03 1.57 -1.14
N GLU A 154 -36.24 2.48 -0.19
CA GLU A 154 -36.29 3.93 -0.47
C GLU A 154 -34.90 4.52 -0.69
N ASN A 155 -33.92 4.08 0.09
CA ASN A 155 -32.54 4.56 0.05
C ASN A 155 -31.86 4.16 -1.26
N ASN A 156 -31.42 5.14 -2.04
CA ASN A 156 -30.81 4.89 -3.34
C ASN A 156 -29.49 4.11 -3.25
N TYR A 157 -28.68 4.37 -2.21
CA TYR A 157 -27.42 3.66 -2.02
C TYR A 157 -27.65 2.18 -1.71
N GLU A 158 -28.56 1.86 -0.79
CA GLU A 158 -28.94 0.47 -0.48
C GLU A 158 -29.49 -0.21 -1.72
N ARG A 159 -30.34 0.47 -2.50
CA ARG A 159 -30.91 -0.08 -3.73
C ARG A 159 -29.83 -0.43 -4.76
N GLU A 160 -28.85 0.44 -4.97
CA GLU A 160 -27.75 0.22 -5.92
C GLU A 160 -26.83 -0.92 -5.47
N TYR A 161 -26.53 -1.00 -4.16
CA TYR A 161 -25.76 -2.10 -3.57
C TYR A 161 -26.48 -3.44 -3.72
N LEU A 162 -27.76 -3.52 -3.32
CA LEU A 162 -28.56 -4.75 -3.42
C LEU A 162 -28.78 -5.19 -4.87
N LEU A 163 -28.95 -4.23 -5.80
CA LEU A 163 -29.01 -4.53 -7.24
C LEU A 163 -27.74 -5.24 -7.71
N ALA A 164 -26.57 -4.75 -7.31
CA ALA A 164 -25.31 -5.39 -7.69
C ALA A 164 -25.17 -6.78 -7.08
N SER A 165 -25.61 -6.99 -5.83
CA SER A 165 -25.60 -8.30 -5.16
C SER A 165 -26.55 -9.32 -5.83
N ILE A 166 -27.75 -8.88 -6.24
CA ILE A 166 -28.70 -9.70 -7.01
C ILE A 166 -28.05 -10.21 -8.30
N TYR A 167 -27.41 -9.31 -9.05
CA TYR A 167 -26.74 -9.68 -10.29
C TYR A 167 -25.49 -10.53 -10.07
N SER A 168 -24.77 -10.31 -8.97
CA SER A 168 -23.65 -11.15 -8.53
C SER A 168 -24.10 -12.60 -8.27
N GLY A 169 -25.25 -12.80 -7.61
CA GLY A 169 -25.81 -14.14 -7.37
C GLY A 169 -26.12 -14.88 -8.67
N ILE A 170 -26.70 -14.21 -9.67
CA ILE A 170 -26.91 -14.85 -10.98
C ILE A 170 -25.58 -15.15 -11.68
N ALA A 171 -24.59 -14.27 -11.54
CA ALA A 171 -23.26 -14.51 -12.08
C ALA A 171 -22.60 -15.75 -11.47
N GLU A 172 -23.06 -16.20 -10.29
CA GLU A 172 -22.60 -17.46 -9.71
C GLU A 172 -23.01 -18.70 -10.53
N ILE A 173 -24.10 -18.62 -11.30
CA ILE A 173 -24.59 -19.76 -12.10
C ILE A 173 -24.42 -19.52 -13.60
N ALA A 174 -24.66 -18.29 -14.06
CA ALA A 174 -24.72 -17.92 -15.47
C ALA A 174 -24.17 -16.50 -15.71
N PRO A 175 -22.84 -16.30 -15.63
CA PRO A 175 -22.22 -14.97 -15.71
C PRO A 175 -22.46 -14.24 -17.03
N GLU A 176 -22.45 -14.93 -18.17
CA GLU A 176 -22.76 -14.34 -19.47
C GLU A 176 -24.19 -13.78 -19.50
N THR A 177 -25.14 -14.56 -18.96
CA THR A 177 -26.56 -14.16 -18.90
C THR A 177 -26.77 -13.00 -17.93
N ALA A 178 -26.08 -13.02 -16.79
CA ALA A 178 -26.07 -11.92 -15.84
C ALA A 178 -25.55 -10.64 -16.51
N MET A 179 -24.45 -10.73 -17.26
CA MET A 179 -23.85 -9.59 -17.97
C MET A 179 -24.80 -9.02 -19.02
N GLU A 180 -25.35 -9.87 -19.90
CA GLU A 180 -26.31 -9.45 -20.93
C GLU A 180 -27.56 -8.76 -20.32
N SER A 181 -28.06 -9.29 -19.21
CA SER A 181 -29.22 -8.71 -18.50
C SER A 181 -28.86 -7.38 -17.83
N ALA A 182 -27.71 -7.28 -17.16
CA ALA A 182 -27.25 -6.07 -16.51
C ALA A 182 -26.96 -4.94 -17.51
N GLU A 183 -26.54 -5.27 -18.73
CA GLU A 183 -26.32 -4.27 -19.78
C GLU A 183 -27.61 -3.51 -20.15
N GLN A 184 -28.79 -4.14 -20.00
CA GLN A 184 -30.10 -3.55 -20.27
C GLN A 184 -30.62 -2.63 -19.15
N LEU A 185 -29.94 -2.59 -18.00
CA LEU A 185 -30.31 -1.70 -16.91
C LEU A 185 -30.21 -0.22 -17.36
N PRO A 186 -30.99 0.68 -16.74
CA PRO A 186 -30.82 2.12 -16.95
C PRO A 186 -29.38 2.56 -16.67
N LEU A 187 -28.85 3.44 -17.51
CA LEU A 187 -27.52 4.03 -17.30
C LEU A 187 -27.46 4.74 -15.94
N GLY A 188 -26.44 4.45 -15.13
CA GLY A 188 -26.26 5.02 -13.81
C GLY A 188 -25.36 4.17 -12.92
N HIS A 189 -25.11 4.66 -11.70
CA HIS A 189 -24.16 4.04 -10.78
C HIS A 189 -24.50 2.59 -10.41
N GLY A 190 -25.79 2.28 -10.17
CA GLY A 190 -26.21 0.91 -9.86
C GLY A 190 -25.93 -0.10 -10.97
N ARG A 191 -26.17 0.27 -12.24
CA ARG A 191 -25.80 -0.57 -13.40
C ARG A 191 -24.30 -0.79 -13.43
N ASP A 192 -23.55 0.28 -13.25
CA ASP A 192 -22.09 0.22 -13.34
C ASP A 192 -21.49 -0.67 -12.25
N LEU A 193 -22.03 -0.58 -11.03
CA LEU A 193 -21.66 -1.45 -9.91
C LEU A 193 -22.03 -2.92 -10.18
N ALA A 194 -23.22 -3.18 -10.72
CA ALA A 194 -23.65 -4.53 -11.08
C ALA A 194 -22.73 -5.16 -12.14
N LEU A 195 -22.41 -4.44 -13.22
CA LEU A 195 -21.48 -4.90 -14.25
C LEU A 195 -20.10 -5.23 -13.68
N THR A 196 -19.57 -4.37 -12.81
CA THR A 196 -18.30 -4.64 -12.11
C THR A 196 -18.37 -5.92 -11.28
N LYS A 197 -19.44 -6.10 -10.48
CA LYS A 197 -19.60 -7.30 -9.63
C LYS A 197 -19.75 -8.58 -10.43
N ILE A 198 -20.53 -8.56 -11.51
CA ILE A 198 -20.65 -9.70 -12.42
C ILE A 198 -19.28 -10.04 -13.02
N ALA A 199 -18.55 -9.04 -13.51
CA ALA A 199 -17.25 -9.25 -14.12
C ALA A 199 -16.22 -9.82 -13.13
N GLU A 200 -16.25 -9.39 -11.86
CA GLU A 200 -15.43 -9.97 -10.78
C GLU A 200 -15.75 -11.46 -10.59
N VAL A 201 -17.02 -11.83 -10.40
CA VAL A 201 -17.44 -13.24 -10.23
C VAL A 201 -17.13 -14.08 -11.46
N TRP A 202 -17.41 -13.55 -12.65
CA TRP A 202 -17.12 -14.24 -13.90
C TRP A 202 -15.62 -14.48 -14.06
N ALA A 203 -14.79 -13.51 -13.69
CA ALA A 203 -13.34 -13.61 -13.76
C ALA A 203 -12.73 -14.63 -12.80
N GLU A 204 -13.37 -14.88 -11.66
CA GLU A 204 -12.96 -15.97 -10.78
C GLU A 204 -13.15 -17.35 -11.40
N LYS A 205 -14.09 -17.48 -12.34
CA LYS A 205 -14.43 -18.75 -13.03
C LYS A 205 -13.73 -18.90 -14.37
N ASP A 206 -13.80 -17.85 -15.20
CA ASP A 206 -13.25 -17.79 -16.53
C ASP A 206 -12.86 -16.34 -16.86
N ILE A 207 -11.65 -15.97 -16.43
CA ILE A 207 -11.08 -14.65 -16.70
C ILE A 207 -10.93 -14.37 -18.21
N HIS A 208 -10.71 -15.38 -19.04
CA HIS A 208 -10.57 -15.19 -20.49
C HIS A 208 -11.89 -14.79 -21.14
N ALA A 209 -12.99 -15.43 -20.75
CA ALA A 209 -14.32 -15.08 -21.23
C ALA A 209 -14.70 -13.64 -20.88
N VAL A 210 -14.31 -13.15 -19.69
CA VAL A 210 -14.50 -11.74 -19.31
C VAL A 210 -13.67 -10.80 -20.19
N PHE A 211 -12.41 -11.14 -20.49
CA PHE A 211 -11.59 -10.33 -21.40
C PHE A 211 -12.15 -10.32 -22.83
N ASP A 212 -12.64 -11.44 -23.34
CA ASP A 212 -13.32 -11.52 -24.63
C ASP A 212 -14.54 -10.58 -24.64
N TRP A 213 -15.33 -10.55 -23.55
CA TRP A 213 -16.43 -9.59 -23.41
C TRP A 213 -15.93 -8.15 -23.39
N LEU A 214 -14.89 -7.81 -22.61
CA LEU A 214 -14.33 -6.46 -22.55
C LEU A 214 -13.90 -5.93 -23.92
N GLU A 215 -13.35 -6.78 -24.79
CA GLU A 215 -12.94 -6.40 -26.15
C GLU A 215 -14.12 -5.96 -27.03
N THR A 216 -15.33 -6.41 -26.73
CA THR A 216 -16.56 -6.01 -27.46
C THR A 216 -17.12 -4.67 -27.00
N GLN A 217 -16.66 -4.16 -25.85
CA GLN A 217 -17.24 -2.98 -25.21
C GLN A 217 -16.65 -1.67 -25.73
N PRO A 218 -17.45 -0.58 -25.82
CA PRO A 218 -16.94 0.72 -26.20
C PRO A 218 -16.01 1.27 -25.12
N VAL A 219 -14.76 1.58 -25.49
CA VAL A 219 -13.75 2.12 -24.58
C VAL A 219 -14.23 3.41 -23.91
N ASN A 220 -14.37 3.35 -22.59
CA ASN A 220 -14.75 4.47 -21.74
C ASN A 220 -14.02 4.40 -20.39
N ARG A 221 -14.19 5.40 -19.52
CA ARG A 221 -13.48 5.46 -18.22
C ARG A 221 -13.80 4.27 -17.31
N GLN A 222 -15.05 3.85 -17.26
CA GLN A 222 -15.49 2.74 -16.42
C GLN A 222 -14.88 1.43 -16.91
N LEU A 223 -14.89 1.19 -18.22
CA LEU A 223 -14.26 0.02 -18.82
C LEU A 223 -12.75 -0.04 -18.51
N GLN A 224 -12.07 1.11 -18.54
CA GLN A 224 -10.66 1.20 -18.15
C GLN A 224 -10.42 0.87 -16.68
N SER A 225 -11.32 1.31 -15.78
CA SER A 225 -11.25 0.96 -14.36
C SER A 225 -11.44 -0.55 -14.17
N LEU A 226 -12.51 -1.10 -14.76
CA LEU A 226 -12.83 -2.51 -14.68
C LEU A 226 -11.71 -3.40 -15.24
N TYR A 227 -11.13 -3.03 -16.39
CA TYR A 227 -9.96 -3.70 -16.93
C TYR A 227 -8.80 -3.72 -15.93
N GLY A 228 -8.52 -2.61 -15.26
CA GLY A 228 -7.46 -2.53 -14.24
C GLY A 228 -7.71 -3.45 -13.05
N ASP A 229 -8.95 -3.50 -12.56
CA ASP A 229 -9.34 -4.37 -11.44
C ASP A 229 -9.21 -5.85 -11.81
N LEU A 230 -9.68 -6.22 -13.02
CA LEU A 230 -9.62 -7.59 -13.54
C LEU A 230 -8.19 -8.05 -13.84
N MET A 231 -7.32 -7.14 -14.28
CA MET A 231 -5.90 -7.43 -14.47
C MET A 231 -5.23 -7.90 -13.17
N VAL A 232 -5.63 -7.39 -12.01
CA VAL A 232 -5.11 -7.86 -10.71
C VAL A 232 -5.44 -9.33 -10.48
N THR A 233 -6.67 -9.73 -10.76
CA THR A 233 -7.10 -11.13 -10.68
C THR A 233 -6.39 -11.99 -11.73
N TYR A 234 -6.28 -11.48 -12.96
CA TYR A 234 -5.57 -12.16 -14.05
C TYR A 234 -4.11 -12.41 -13.74
N MET A 235 -3.39 -11.44 -13.18
CA MET A 235 -1.99 -11.59 -12.75
C MET A 235 -1.82 -12.72 -11.73
N LYS A 236 -2.78 -12.90 -10.82
CA LYS A 236 -2.75 -13.95 -9.79
C LYS A 236 -3.05 -15.34 -10.36
N GLN A 237 -4.04 -15.43 -11.26
CA GLN A 237 -4.47 -16.71 -11.84
C GLN A 237 -3.52 -17.18 -12.96
N ASN A 238 -3.05 -16.26 -13.80
CA ASN A 238 -2.28 -16.53 -15.02
C ASN A 238 -1.02 -15.63 -15.10
N PRO A 239 -0.07 -15.75 -14.16
CA PRO A 239 1.06 -14.82 -14.04
C PRO A 239 1.93 -14.76 -15.31
N ASN A 240 2.17 -15.88 -15.98
CA ASN A 240 3.00 -15.91 -17.19
C ASN A 240 2.34 -15.18 -18.36
N GLU A 241 1.03 -15.32 -18.52
CA GLU A 241 0.31 -14.66 -19.62
C GLU A 241 0.13 -13.17 -19.35
N ALA A 242 -0.13 -12.81 -18.09
CA ALA A 242 -0.17 -11.42 -17.66
C ALA A 242 1.17 -10.70 -17.91
N GLU A 243 2.30 -11.39 -17.73
CA GLU A 243 3.63 -10.87 -18.07
C GLU A 243 3.72 -10.38 -19.51
N PHE A 244 3.31 -11.25 -20.45
CA PHE A 244 3.34 -10.95 -21.88
C PHE A 244 2.38 -9.81 -22.22
N LEU A 245 1.17 -9.85 -21.66
CA LEU A 245 0.16 -8.82 -21.89
C LEU A 245 0.67 -7.44 -21.42
N ILE A 246 1.17 -7.34 -20.19
CA ILE A 246 1.71 -6.09 -19.61
C ILE A 246 2.87 -5.57 -20.45
N SER A 247 3.74 -6.47 -20.91
CA SER A 247 4.90 -6.12 -21.75
C SER A 247 4.46 -5.54 -23.10
N ASP A 248 3.39 -6.06 -23.70
CA ASP A 248 2.86 -5.62 -25.00
C ASP A 248 2.00 -4.34 -24.92
N MET A 249 1.51 -3.97 -23.73
CA MET A 249 0.72 -2.75 -23.54
C MET A 249 1.41 -1.51 -24.12
N ALA A 250 0.62 -0.59 -24.67
CA ALA A 250 1.12 0.71 -25.09
C ALA A 250 1.74 1.48 -23.90
N PRO A 251 2.83 2.23 -24.13
CA PRO A 251 3.40 3.16 -23.15
C PRO A 251 2.35 4.06 -22.51
N GLY A 252 2.39 4.20 -21.18
CA GLY A 252 1.48 5.08 -20.45
C GLY A 252 1.28 4.71 -18.98
N ASN A 253 0.40 5.46 -18.32
CA ASN A 253 0.11 5.29 -16.90
C ASN A 253 -0.43 3.90 -16.57
N LEU A 254 -1.36 3.38 -17.38
CA LEU A 254 -1.95 2.06 -17.14
C LEU A 254 -0.88 0.96 -17.17
N LYS A 255 0.00 0.96 -18.19
CA LYS A 255 1.14 0.02 -18.26
C LYS A 255 2.04 0.13 -17.03
N THR A 256 2.34 1.36 -16.61
CA THR A 256 3.17 1.60 -15.41
C THR A 256 2.50 1.02 -14.16
N THR A 257 1.21 1.27 -13.95
CA THR A 257 0.45 0.76 -12.81
C THR A 257 0.38 -0.77 -12.80
N MET A 258 0.05 -1.40 -13.93
CA MET A 258 0.01 -2.86 -14.04
C MET A 258 1.41 -3.45 -13.80
N ALA A 259 2.45 -2.78 -14.28
CA ALA A 259 3.80 -3.26 -14.09
C ALA A 259 4.26 -3.21 -12.62
N CYS A 260 3.91 -2.16 -11.88
CA CYS A 260 4.15 -2.11 -10.44
C CYS A 260 3.43 -3.24 -9.70
N GLN A 261 2.14 -3.46 -10.00
CA GLN A 261 1.36 -4.52 -9.36
C GLN A 261 1.91 -5.92 -9.66
N TYR A 262 2.35 -6.16 -10.90
CA TYR A 262 2.97 -7.42 -11.26
C TYR A 262 4.32 -7.63 -10.58
N ALA A 263 5.16 -6.59 -10.53
CA ALA A 263 6.42 -6.63 -9.79
C ALA A 263 6.21 -6.93 -8.30
N GLU A 264 5.20 -6.32 -7.69
CA GLU A 264 4.83 -6.60 -6.30
C GLU A 264 4.37 -8.04 -6.10
N LEU A 265 3.56 -8.58 -7.02
CA LEU A 265 3.12 -9.98 -6.97
C LEU A 265 4.31 -10.95 -7.11
N LEU A 266 5.21 -10.71 -8.06
CA LEU A 266 6.43 -11.50 -8.21
C LEU A 266 7.29 -11.42 -6.95
N ALA A 267 7.44 -10.22 -6.39
CA ALA A 267 8.25 -9.97 -5.20
C ALA A 267 7.81 -10.78 -3.97
N GLN A 268 6.51 -11.09 -3.85
CA GLN A 268 5.98 -11.93 -2.77
C GLN A 268 6.48 -13.39 -2.83
N THR A 269 6.89 -13.86 -4.01
CA THR A 269 7.30 -15.26 -4.23
C THR A 269 8.79 -15.39 -4.53
N ASP A 270 9.29 -14.56 -5.44
CA ASP A 270 10.69 -14.48 -5.82
C ASP A 270 11.05 -13.05 -6.22
N ILE A 271 11.73 -12.39 -5.29
CA ILE A 271 12.18 -11.02 -5.42
C ILE A 271 13.19 -10.82 -6.56
N GLN A 272 14.02 -11.83 -6.87
CA GLN A 272 14.99 -11.73 -7.96
C GLN A 272 14.29 -11.78 -9.31
N SER A 273 13.26 -12.63 -9.44
CA SER A 273 12.42 -12.67 -10.63
C SER A 273 11.68 -11.35 -10.85
N ALA A 274 11.17 -10.72 -9.78
CA ALA A 274 10.52 -9.41 -9.86
C ALA A 274 11.45 -8.32 -10.43
N VAL A 275 12.67 -8.23 -9.92
CA VAL A 275 13.67 -7.25 -10.40
C VAL A 275 14.09 -7.58 -11.83
N ALA A 276 14.43 -8.83 -12.12
CA ALA A 276 14.87 -9.25 -13.45
C ALA A 276 13.80 -8.99 -14.53
N TRP A 277 12.53 -9.21 -14.19
CA TRP A 277 11.41 -8.89 -15.07
C TRP A 277 11.27 -7.37 -15.27
N ALA A 278 11.25 -6.60 -14.19
CA ALA A 278 11.11 -5.14 -14.27
C ALA A 278 12.26 -4.49 -15.08
N GLU A 279 13.47 -5.06 -15.05
CA GLU A 279 14.60 -4.61 -15.87
C GLU A 279 14.40 -4.81 -17.38
N GLN A 280 13.60 -5.80 -17.79
CA GLN A 280 13.34 -6.14 -19.19
C GLN A 280 12.29 -5.24 -19.84
N LEU A 281 11.53 -4.48 -19.05
CA LEU A 281 10.52 -3.56 -19.55
C LEU A 281 11.15 -2.50 -20.46
N ALA A 282 10.65 -2.43 -21.70
CA ALA A 282 11.11 -1.46 -22.70
C ALA A 282 10.61 -0.03 -22.41
N ASP A 283 9.45 0.10 -21.75
CA ASP A 283 8.90 1.39 -21.35
C ASP A 283 9.71 1.97 -20.17
N PRO A 284 10.36 3.14 -20.32
CA PRO A 284 11.24 3.67 -19.27
C PRO A 284 10.52 4.02 -17.96
N SER A 285 9.24 4.42 -18.04
CA SER A 285 8.45 4.78 -16.86
C SER A 285 8.06 3.53 -16.10
N ALA A 286 7.47 2.55 -16.78
CA ALA A 286 7.10 1.26 -16.21
C ALA A 286 8.32 0.54 -15.63
N LYS A 287 9.44 0.51 -16.35
CA LYS A 287 10.71 -0.05 -15.84
C LYS A 287 11.13 0.61 -14.54
N LYS A 288 11.18 1.95 -14.51
CA LYS A 288 11.64 2.69 -13.33
C LYS A 288 10.76 2.43 -12.11
N GLU A 289 9.44 2.53 -12.27
CA GLU A 289 8.51 2.42 -11.14
C GLU A 289 8.35 0.96 -10.68
N ALA A 290 8.29 -0.01 -11.61
CA ALA A 290 8.22 -1.43 -11.24
C ALA A 290 9.50 -1.91 -10.53
N LEU A 291 10.68 -1.43 -10.96
CA LEU A 291 11.93 -1.71 -10.25
C LEU A 291 11.92 -1.12 -8.84
N ALA A 292 11.45 0.12 -8.66
CA ALA A 292 11.33 0.73 -7.34
C ALA A 292 10.39 -0.10 -6.45
N THR A 293 9.22 -0.50 -6.95
CA THR A 293 8.27 -1.36 -6.21
C THR A 293 8.89 -2.70 -5.81
N ALA A 294 9.59 -3.38 -6.72
CA ALA A 294 10.25 -4.65 -6.40
C ALA A 294 11.35 -4.47 -5.33
N VAL A 295 12.14 -3.40 -5.43
CA VAL A 295 13.24 -3.14 -4.48
C VAL A 295 12.71 -2.75 -3.11
N ASP A 296 11.65 -1.95 -3.04
CA ASP A 296 10.99 -1.60 -1.78
C ASP A 296 10.47 -2.86 -1.08
N ALA A 297 9.81 -3.76 -1.81
CA ALA A 297 9.37 -5.05 -1.26
C ALA A 297 10.54 -5.93 -0.79
N TRP A 298 11.69 -5.86 -1.47
CA TRP A 298 12.90 -6.57 -1.05
C TRP A 298 13.44 -6.01 0.26
N LEU A 299 13.52 -4.69 0.36
CA LEU A 299 14.08 -3.99 1.52
C LEU A 299 13.28 -4.25 2.80
N GLU A 300 11.95 -4.38 2.70
CA GLU A 300 11.08 -4.72 3.83
C GLU A 300 11.31 -6.15 4.37
N THR A 301 11.78 -7.08 3.54
CA THR A 301 11.87 -8.51 3.88
C THR A 301 13.29 -9.01 4.07
N ASP A 302 14.23 -8.58 3.22
CA ASP A 302 15.64 -8.95 3.23
C ASP A 302 16.53 -7.81 2.68
N PRO A 303 16.77 -6.75 3.49
CA PRO A 303 17.55 -5.59 3.05
C PRO A 303 19.02 -5.94 2.78
N GLU A 304 19.56 -6.94 3.48
CA GLU A 304 20.94 -7.41 3.27
C GLU A 304 21.05 -8.19 1.94
N GLY A 305 20.06 -8.99 1.58
CA GLY A 305 19.95 -9.62 0.27
C GLY A 305 19.86 -8.60 -0.86
N ALA A 306 19.01 -7.58 -0.72
CA ALA A 306 18.88 -6.49 -1.69
C ALA A 306 20.22 -5.77 -1.91
N PHE A 307 20.94 -5.47 -0.83
CA PHE A 307 22.27 -4.87 -0.89
C PHE A 307 23.28 -5.76 -1.62
N ASN A 308 23.34 -7.05 -1.25
CA ASN A 308 24.27 -8.01 -1.85
C ASN A 308 23.98 -8.26 -3.34
N TYR A 309 22.73 -8.16 -3.75
CA TYR A 309 22.34 -8.23 -5.16
C TYR A 309 22.76 -6.95 -5.91
N ALA A 310 22.50 -5.77 -5.34
CA ALA A 310 22.81 -4.49 -5.98
C ALA A 310 24.31 -4.32 -6.27
N ILE A 311 25.20 -4.85 -5.43
CA ILE A 311 26.65 -4.82 -5.66
C ILE A 311 27.13 -5.82 -6.75
N GLN A 312 26.31 -6.80 -7.12
CA GLN A 312 26.62 -7.81 -8.15
C GLN A 312 26.08 -7.45 -9.54
N CYS A 313 25.16 -6.49 -9.62
CA CYS A 313 24.61 -5.98 -10.87
C CYS A 313 25.66 -5.27 -11.71
N ASP A 314 25.35 -5.00 -12.98
CA ASP A 314 26.18 -4.10 -13.78
C ASP A 314 26.23 -2.70 -13.14
N GLU A 315 27.25 -1.92 -13.50
CA GLU A 315 27.52 -0.62 -12.86
C GLU A 315 26.33 0.35 -12.93
N ALA A 316 25.54 0.34 -14.02
CA ALA A 316 24.45 1.27 -14.19
C ALA A 316 23.21 0.88 -13.36
N SER A 317 22.81 -0.39 -13.38
CA SER A 317 21.69 -0.89 -12.57
C SER A 317 22.03 -0.91 -11.08
N GLY A 318 23.21 -1.45 -10.72
CA GLY A 318 23.66 -1.55 -9.34
C GLY A 318 23.75 -0.18 -8.65
N ARG A 319 24.26 0.84 -9.34
CA ARG A 319 24.32 2.22 -8.82
C ARG A 319 22.95 2.77 -8.45
N LYS A 320 21.92 2.54 -9.29
CA LYS A 320 20.55 3.00 -9.02
C LYS A 320 19.93 2.28 -7.83
N LEU A 321 20.10 0.96 -7.77
CA LEU A 321 19.61 0.13 -6.67
C LEU A 321 20.26 0.54 -5.34
N LEU A 322 21.59 0.69 -5.33
CA LEU A 322 22.33 1.15 -4.14
C LEU A 322 21.83 2.52 -3.65
N SER A 323 21.52 3.45 -4.55
CA SER A 323 20.95 4.75 -4.17
C SER A 323 19.58 4.61 -3.50
N GLN A 324 18.71 3.72 -3.99
CA GLN A 324 17.39 3.47 -3.37
C GLN A 324 17.55 2.82 -1.99
N ILE A 325 18.44 1.83 -1.88
CA ILE A 325 18.77 1.16 -0.63
C ILE A 325 19.29 2.16 0.40
N ALA A 326 20.21 3.06 0.00
CA ALA A 326 20.74 4.10 0.88
C ALA A 326 19.64 5.05 1.39
N ILE A 327 18.69 5.44 0.53
CA ILE A 327 17.55 6.28 0.91
C ILE A 327 16.65 5.57 1.91
N HIS A 328 16.31 4.30 1.65
CA HIS A 328 15.46 3.49 2.54
C HIS A 328 16.12 3.31 3.91
N MET A 329 17.36 2.81 3.94
CA MET A 329 18.11 2.63 5.18
C MET A 329 18.23 3.93 5.97
N ALA A 330 18.46 5.06 5.31
CA ALA A 330 18.56 6.35 5.98
C ALA A 330 17.22 6.86 6.53
N THR A 331 16.11 6.47 5.90
CA THR A 331 14.76 6.80 6.35
C THR A 331 14.40 6.03 7.61
N GLU A 332 14.79 4.75 7.68
CA GLU A 332 14.58 3.93 8.87
C GLU A 332 15.56 4.25 10.01
N ASN A 333 16.86 4.25 9.71
CA ASN A 333 17.92 4.45 10.68
C ASN A 333 19.18 5.05 10.01
N PRO A 334 19.33 6.39 10.02
CA PRO A 334 20.43 7.04 9.35
C PRO A 334 21.81 6.72 9.93
N VAL A 335 21.89 6.35 11.22
CA VAL A 335 23.15 5.91 11.86
C VAL A 335 23.59 4.57 11.29
N ALA A 336 22.67 3.62 11.15
CA ALA A 336 22.96 2.31 10.55
C ALA A 336 23.29 2.43 9.06
N ALA A 337 22.58 3.30 8.32
CA ALA A 337 22.88 3.60 6.93
C ALA A 337 24.30 4.15 6.75
N ALA A 338 24.69 5.11 7.60
CA ALA A 338 26.02 5.70 7.62
C ALA A 338 27.14 4.67 7.88
N GLN A 339 26.92 3.71 8.78
CA GLN A 339 27.87 2.62 9.04
C GLN A 339 28.00 1.66 7.85
N THR A 340 26.92 1.48 7.09
CA THR A 340 26.91 0.59 5.92
C THR A 340 27.66 1.20 4.74
N LEU A 341 27.85 2.53 4.71
CA LEU A 341 28.50 3.24 3.59
C LEU A 341 29.85 2.63 3.18
N GLU A 342 30.66 2.15 4.13
CA GLU A 342 31.97 1.54 3.84
C GLU A 342 31.87 0.23 3.03
N ARG A 343 30.71 -0.44 3.07
CA ARG A 343 30.43 -1.66 2.31
C ARG A 343 30.03 -1.36 0.86
N PHE A 344 29.64 -0.12 0.54
CA PHE A 344 29.29 0.25 -0.82
C PHE A 344 30.57 0.30 -1.70
N PRO A 345 30.45 -0.04 -3.00
CA PRO A 345 31.53 0.17 -3.96
C PRO A 345 32.05 1.61 -3.92
N GLU A 346 33.37 1.81 -3.90
CA GLU A 346 34.01 3.14 -3.78
C GLU A 346 33.50 4.16 -4.80
N THR A 347 33.15 3.72 -6.00
CA THR A 347 32.59 4.55 -7.08
C THR A 347 31.21 5.12 -6.75
N THR A 348 30.45 4.46 -5.87
CA THR A 348 29.08 4.82 -5.49
C THR A 348 29.00 5.44 -4.10
N GLN A 349 30.03 5.29 -3.26
CA GLN A 349 30.05 5.86 -1.91
C GLN A 349 29.73 7.37 -1.88
N PRO A 350 30.28 8.22 -2.77
CA PRO A 350 30.00 9.66 -2.69
C PRO A 350 28.51 9.99 -2.92
N GLU A 351 27.85 9.34 -3.88
CA GLU A 351 26.43 9.55 -4.14
C GLU A 351 25.55 9.04 -2.99
N ASN A 352 25.84 7.84 -2.47
CA ASN A 352 25.08 7.29 -1.34
C ASN A 352 25.29 8.10 -0.06
N ALA A 353 26.50 8.63 0.17
CA ALA A 353 26.77 9.53 1.29
C ALA A 353 25.93 10.82 1.21
N LYS A 354 25.72 11.35 0.01
CA LYS A 354 24.83 12.50 -0.22
C LYS A 354 23.39 12.17 0.14
N GLU A 355 22.86 11.03 -0.29
CA GLU A 355 21.48 10.64 0.01
C GLU A 355 21.25 10.37 1.50
N ILE A 356 22.18 9.67 2.16
CA ILE A 356 22.15 9.46 3.62
C ILE A 356 22.18 10.81 4.35
N ALA A 357 23.11 11.70 4.00
CA ALA A 357 23.22 13.02 4.63
C ALA A 357 21.94 13.85 4.46
N ARG A 358 21.32 13.79 3.28
CA ARG A 358 20.09 14.52 2.98
C ARG A 358 18.92 14.09 3.87
N ILE A 359 18.72 12.77 4.02
CA ILE A 359 17.65 12.22 4.86
C ILE A 359 17.94 12.38 6.35
N TRP A 360 19.19 12.19 6.77
CA TRP A 360 19.58 12.34 8.17
C TRP A 360 19.41 13.80 8.63
N ALA A 361 19.90 14.76 7.85
CA ALA A 361 19.81 16.19 8.16
C ALA A 361 18.37 16.69 8.35
N SER A 362 17.40 16.09 7.65
CA SER A 362 15.98 16.44 7.81
C SER A 362 15.36 15.93 9.12
N HIS A 363 16.06 15.09 9.89
CA HIS A 363 15.56 14.53 11.15
C HIS A 363 16.45 14.91 12.34
N ASP A 364 17.77 14.80 12.19
CA ASP A 364 18.77 15.01 13.24
C ASP A 364 20.01 15.76 12.70
N PRO A 365 19.99 17.11 12.78
CA PRO A 365 21.09 17.97 12.38
C PRO A 365 22.43 17.68 13.07
N GLU A 366 22.41 17.45 14.38
CA GLU A 366 23.63 17.28 15.17
C GLU A 366 24.31 15.93 14.85
N GLY A 367 23.51 14.87 14.70
CA GLY A 367 24.02 13.55 14.32
C GLY A 367 24.65 13.54 12.93
N VAL A 368 23.98 14.14 11.92
CA VAL A 368 24.55 14.18 10.56
C VAL A 368 25.84 14.99 10.49
N GLU A 369 25.96 16.09 11.24
CA GLU A 369 27.18 16.89 11.31
C GLU A 369 28.33 16.12 11.93
N SER A 370 28.05 15.41 13.03
CA SER A 370 29.00 14.52 13.68
C SER A 370 29.51 13.46 12.70
N TRP A 371 28.62 12.80 11.97
CA TRP A 371 29.00 11.80 10.96
C TRP A 371 29.78 12.40 9.79
N ILE A 372 29.33 13.53 9.21
CA ILE A 372 30.06 14.22 8.14
C ILE A 372 31.50 14.55 8.58
N SER A 373 31.69 14.91 9.85
CA SER A 373 33.03 15.18 10.38
C SER A 373 33.95 13.96 10.36
N THR A 374 33.41 12.74 10.49
CA THR A 374 34.18 11.49 10.40
C THR A 374 34.62 11.18 8.97
N LEU A 375 33.88 11.67 7.97
CA LEU A 375 34.22 11.49 6.56
C LEU A 375 35.35 12.41 6.10
N LYS A 376 35.85 13.34 6.93
CA LYS A 376 36.92 14.27 6.57
C LYS A 376 38.10 13.51 5.95
N ASN A 377 38.55 13.98 4.79
CA ASN A 377 39.59 13.38 3.94
C ASN A 377 39.17 12.18 3.07
N THR A 378 37.88 11.82 3.03
CA THR A 378 37.35 10.84 2.07
C THR A 378 36.74 11.54 0.84
N VAL A 379 36.60 10.78 -0.26
CA VAL A 379 35.90 11.26 -1.47
C VAL A 379 34.40 11.52 -1.24
N SER A 380 33.84 10.94 -0.19
CA SER A 380 32.42 11.08 0.19
C SER A 380 32.13 12.37 0.95
N TYR A 381 33.13 12.98 1.59
CA TYR A 381 32.97 14.19 2.41
C TYR A 381 32.26 15.34 1.69
N PRO A 382 32.69 15.78 0.50
CA PRO A 382 32.04 16.91 -0.15
C PRO A 382 30.62 16.59 -0.60
N GLN A 383 30.32 15.33 -0.90
CA GLN A 383 28.97 14.92 -1.29
C GLN A 383 28.02 14.81 -0.10
N ALA A 384 28.48 14.31 1.04
CA ALA A 384 27.70 14.31 2.28
C ALA A 384 27.36 15.75 2.72
N VAL A 385 28.33 16.69 2.63
CA VAL A 385 28.08 18.13 2.85
C VAL A 385 26.98 18.64 1.93
N ARG A 386 27.06 18.38 0.62
CA ARG A 386 26.02 18.80 -0.35
C ARG A 386 24.64 18.24 -0.02
N GLY A 387 24.57 17.01 0.47
CA GLY A 387 23.31 16.37 0.88
C GLY A 387 22.69 17.08 2.08
N ALA A 388 23.50 17.40 3.10
CA ALA A 388 23.03 17.99 4.35
C ALA A 388 22.72 19.49 4.28
N VAL A 389 23.40 20.26 3.41
CA VAL A 389 23.26 21.73 3.38
C VAL A 389 21.81 22.19 3.19
N TYR A 390 21.07 21.61 2.23
CA TYR A 390 19.70 22.05 1.94
C TYR A 390 18.70 21.77 3.08
N PRO A 391 18.64 20.56 3.67
CA PRO A 391 17.79 20.32 4.83
C PRO A 391 18.20 21.14 6.06
N LEU A 392 19.50 21.38 6.27
CA LEU A 392 20.01 22.11 7.41
C LEU A 392 19.72 23.61 7.35
N VAL A 393 19.79 24.23 6.17
CA VAL A 393 19.74 25.70 6.05
C VAL A 393 18.49 26.31 6.69
N ASN A 394 17.35 25.61 6.63
CA ASN A 394 16.09 26.07 7.19
C ASN A 394 15.95 25.83 8.70
N ARG A 395 16.83 25.03 9.31
CA ARG A 395 16.77 24.64 10.73
C ARG A 395 17.93 25.20 11.53
N ASN A 396 19.11 25.20 10.93
CA ASN A 396 20.37 25.67 11.50
C ASN A 396 21.24 26.26 10.37
N PRO A 397 20.95 27.52 9.96
CA PRO A 397 21.64 28.17 8.86
C PRO A 397 23.14 28.40 9.12
N GLU A 398 23.53 28.64 10.38
CA GLU A 398 24.92 28.73 10.80
C GLU A 398 25.68 27.44 10.48
N SER A 399 25.14 26.29 10.89
CA SER A 399 25.82 25.01 10.70
C SER A 399 25.83 24.59 9.23
N ALA A 400 24.76 24.88 8.48
CA ALA A 400 24.75 24.73 7.03
C ALA A 400 25.85 25.56 6.35
N PHE A 401 26.03 26.83 6.76
CA PHE A 401 27.10 27.68 6.24
C PHE A 401 28.49 27.16 6.61
N ASN A 402 28.70 26.74 7.86
CA ASN A 402 29.97 26.20 8.31
C ASN A 402 30.36 24.91 7.56
N LEU A 403 29.39 24.03 7.29
CA LEU A 403 29.61 22.86 6.44
C LEU A 403 29.95 23.27 5.00
N ALA A 404 29.23 24.21 4.41
CA ALA A 404 29.52 24.72 3.07
C ALA A 404 30.93 25.34 2.98
N ALA A 405 31.36 26.09 4.00
CA ALA A 405 32.69 26.69 4.08
C ALA A 405 33.81 25.64 4.27
N SER A 406 33.48 24.45 4.75
CA SER A 406 34.47 23.41 5.07
C SER A 406 34.96 22.61 3.85
N ILE A 407 34.25 22.64 2.72
CA ILE A 407 34.66 21.96 1.48
C ILE A 407 35.52 22.88 0.62
N ASN A 408 36.38 22.31 -0.22
CA ASN A 408 37.35 23.07 -1.04
C ASN A 408 37.21 22.83 -2.55
N ASP A 409 36.04 22.37 -3.01
CA ASP A 409 35.79 22.15 -4.43
C ASP A 409 35.01 23.32 -5.07
N SER A 410 34.71 23.18 -6.36
CA SER A 410 34.04 24.21 -7.16
C SER A 410 32.64 24.60 -6.64
N SER A 411 32.00 23.78 -5.82
CA SER A 411 30.66 24.07 -5.29
C SER A 411 30.67 24.88 -3.99
N ARG A 412 31.84 25.05 -3.36
CA ARG A 412 31.99 25.75 -2.08
C ARG A 412 31.34 27.14 -2.10
N TYR A 413 31.70 27.95 -3.08
CA TYR A 413 31.23 29.34 -3.18
C TYR A 413 29.70 29.40 -3.31
N ASP A 414 29.13 28.58 -4.18
CA ASP A 414 27.68 28.57 -4.43
C ASP A 414 26.90 28.09 -3.21
N LEU A 415 27.38 27.06 -2.50
CA LEU A 415 26.76 26.59 -1.26
C LEU A 415 26.86 27.66 -0.17
N MET A 416 28.03 28.28 0.03
CA MET A 416 28.22 29.35 1.01
C MET A 416 27.30 30.54 0.74
N ARG A 417 27.17 30.93 -0.53
CA ARG A 417 26.27 32.01 -0.95
C ARG A 417 24.81 31.65 -0.63
N TYR A 418 24.40 30.42 -0.96
CA TYR A 418 23.04 29.95 -0.70
C TYR A 418 22.73 29.93 0.80
N THR A 419 23.62 29.37 1.62
CA THR A 419 23.40 29.29 3.07
C THR A 419 23.50 30.66 3.74
N ALA A 420 24.45 31.51 3.34
CA ALA A 420 24.58 32.87 3.86
C ALA A 420 23.34 33.71 3.58
N LYS A 421 22.72 33.56 2.40
CA LYS A 421 21.48 34.26 2.06
C LYS A 421 20.36 33.92 3.04
N VAL A 422 20.07 32.63 3.21
CA VAL A 422 19.00 32.18 4.11
C VAL A 422 19.33 32.55 5.56
N TRP A 423 20.61 32.45 5.95
CA TRP A 423 21.05 32.89 7.27
C TRP A 423 20.80 34.39 7.47
N TYR A 424 21.15 35.22 6.49
CA TYR A 424 20.99 36.67 6.52
C TYR A 424 19.54 37.11 6.70
N GLU A 425 18.56 36.37 6.15
CA GLU A 425 17.14 36.66 6.37
C GLU A 425 16.71 36.54 7.85
N SER A 426 17.42 35.72 8.62
CA SER A 426 17.16 35.48 10.05
C SER A 426 18.09 36.24 11.00
N ASP A 427 19.38 36.33 10.65
CA ASP A 427 20.43 36.98 11.43
C ASP A 427 21.48 37.61 10.47
N PRO A 428 21.24 38.85 10.01
CA PRO A 428 22.15 39.57 9.12
C PRO A 428 23.56 39.74 9.68
N GLU A 429 23.69 40.02 10.98
CA GLU A 429 24.98 40.32 11.60
C GLU A 429 25.86 39.08 11.67
N ALA A 430 25.29 37.94 12.09
CA ALA A 430 26.01 36.68 12.16
C ALA A 430 26.44 36.19 10.76
N ALA A 431 25.54 36.26 9.77
CA ALA A 431 25.84 35.89 8.39
C ALA A 431 26.97 36.78 7.80
N TYR A 432 26.89 38.09 8.03
CA TYR A 432 27.93 39.03 7.59
C TYR A 432 29.29 38.72 8.23
N TYR A 433 29.29 38.47 9.54
CA TYR A 433 30.48 38.12 10.29
C TYR A 433 31.12 36.81 9.78
N ALA A 434 30.31 35.79 9.52
CA ALA A 434 30.80 34.50 9.04
C ALA A 434 31.45 34.59 7.65
N VAL A 435 30.81 35.28 6.70
CA VAL A 435 31.38 35.52 5.36
C VAL A 435 32.67 36.33 5.44
N SER A 436 32.69 37.38 6.27
CA SER A 436 33.84 38.28 6.41
C SER A 436 35.08 37.57 6.98
N ASN A 437 34.87 36.61 7.89
CA ASN A 437 35.93 35.87 8.55
C ASN A 437 36.39 34.61 7.81
N ASP A 438 35.80 34.26 6.67
CA ASP A 438 36.22 33.10 5.90
C ASP A 438 37.70 33.21 5.47
N GLY A 439 38.49 32.16 5.70
CA GLY A 439 39.93 32.18 5.44
C GLY A 439 40.33 31.91 3.98
N LEU A 440 39.40 31.41 3.15
CA LEU A 440 39.69 30.94 1.79
C LEU A 440 39.13 31.86 0.70
N LEU A 441 38.06 32.60 0.99
CA LEU A 441 37.55 33.64 0.09
C LEU A 441 38.55 34.81 0.00
N SER A 442 38.85 35.24 -1.22
CA SER A 442 39.54 36.51 -1.47
C SER A 442 38.70 37.71 -1.03
N LEU A 443 39.33 38.86 -0.82
CA LEU A 443 38.63 40.10 -0.47
C LEU A 443 37.50 40.44 -1.47
N ARG A 444 37.76 40.20 -2.76
CA ARG A 444 36.79 40.44 -3.84
C ARG A 444 35.59 39.49 -3.74
N GLU A 445 35.84 38.21 -3.48
CA GLU A 445 34.77 37.21 -3.34
C GLU A 445 33.90 37.48 -2.12
N LYS A 446 34.50 37.91 -1.00
CA LYS A 446 33.75 38.35 0.20
C LYS A 446 32.84 39.52 -0.12
N GLN A 447 33.37 40.57 -0.73
CA GLN A 447 32.58 41.75 -1.13
C GLN A 447 31.45 41.38 -2.09
N GLN A 448 31.73 40.50 -3.06
CA GLN A 448 30.75 40.06 -4.03
C GLN A 448 29.63 39.23 -3.37
N LEU A 449 29.98 38.29 -2.50
CA LEU A 449 29.00 37.44 -1.82
C LEU A 449 28.11 38.28 -0.90
N LEU A 450 28.69 39.19 -0.10
CA LEU A 450 27.95 40.11 0.77
C LEU A 450 26.99 41.01 -0.02
N ALA A 451 27.46 41.59 -1.13
CA ALA A 451 26.61 42.42 -1.98
C ALA A 451 25.45 41.62 -2.61
N GLN A 452 25.69 40.35 -2.95
CA GLN A 452 24.66 39.47 -3.52
C GLN A 452 23.60 39.08 -2.48
N ILE A 453 23.99 38.71 -1.26
CA ILE A 453 23.01 38.36 -0.22
C ILE A 453 22.18 39.58 0.19
N GLU A 454 22.79 40.76 0.33
CA GLU A 454 22.07 42.01 0.63
C GLU A 454 21.04 42.35 -0.45
N ALA A 455 21.44 42.32 -1.73
CA ALA A 455 20.57 42.65 -2.86
C ALA A 455 19.41 41.64 -3.03
N GLU A 456 19.60 40.39 -2.62
CA GLU A 456 18.58 39.35 -2.74
C GLU A 456 17.67 39.24 -1.53
N SER A 457 18.10 39.74 -0.38
CA SER A 457 17.32 39.78 0.86
C SER A 457 16.57 41.10 1.07
N THR A 458 16.68 42.09 0.15
CA THR A 458 15.86 43.29 0.22
C THR A 458 14.37 42.94 0.10
N PRO A 459 13.53 43.34 1.08
CA PRO A 459 12.11 43.00 1.06
C PRO A 459 11.45 43.56 -0.22
N VAL A 460 10.70 42.70 -0.90
CA VAL A 460 9.78 43.14 -1.95
C VAL A 460 8.75 44.04 -1.26
N ASP A 461 8.73 45.32 -1.63
CA ASP A 461 7.70 46.26 -1.19
C ASP A 461 6.35 45.75 -1.72
N MET A 462 5.61 45.02 -0.88
CA MET A 462 4.26 44.53 -1.18
C MET A 462 3.26 45.53 -0.61
N PRO A 463 2.79 46.51 -1.40
CA PRO A 463 1.74 47.41 -0.96
C PRO A 463 0.47 46.60 -0.66
N LEU A 464 0.09 46.52 0.61
CA LEU A 464 -1.18 45.93 1.01
C LEU A 464 -2.32 46.91 0.69
N PRO A 465 -3.45 46.44 0.13
CA PRO A 465 -4.60 47.31 -0.12
C PRO A 465 -5.10 47.90 1.20
N ALA A 466 -5.27 49.22 1.25
CA ALA A 466 -5.79 49.92 2.41
C ALA A 466 -7.16 49.32 2.81
N VAL A 467 -7.27 48.87 4.06
CA VAL A 467 -8.54 48.45 4.64
C VAL A 467 -9.44 49.68 4.68
N LYS A 468 -10.53 49.67 3.92
CA LYS A 468 -11.54 50.74 3.88
C LYS A 468 -12.42 50.74 5.11
#